data_AF-A0A0H5QJK7-F1
#
_entry.id   AF-A0A0H5QJK7-F1
#
_cell.length_a   1.000
_cell.length_b   1.000
_cell.length_c   1.000
_cell.angle_alpha   90.00
_cell.angle_beta   90.00
_cell.angle_gamma   90.00
#
_symmetry.space_group_name_H-M   'P 1'
#
loop_
_entity.id
_entity.type
_entity.pdbx_description
1 polymer ?
#
loop_
_entity_poly.entity_id
_entity_poly.type
_entity_poly.pdbx_seq_one_letter_code
_entity_poly.pdbx_strand_id
1 'polypeptide(L)'
;MTISELEEKYMGSCELCSTEELKLFHLLCSMLQYQKEKTKTIISTEIVCNCLNVSISEIPKDLKVIHPFMQHLELRIPKDNHIQCSSPFSSISIGDDIAVFYWNTIFIDLFKEID
;
A
#
# COMPACT_ATOMS: atom_id res chain seq x y z
N MET A 1 6.64 -8.44 -14.97
CA MET A 1 6.32 -7.01 -14.69
C MET A 1 7.08 -6.62 -13.42
N THR A 2 7.60 -5.41 -13.29
CA THR A 2 8.21 -4.91 -12.05
C THR A 2 7.20 -4.12 -11.21
N ILE A 3 7.52 -3.85 -9.93
CA ILE A 3 6.68 -2.98 -9.08
C ILE A 3 6.53 -1.59 -9.71
N SER A 4 7.60 -1.04 -10.30
CA SER A 4 7.57 0.25 -10.98
C SER A 4 6.68 0.25 -12.23
N GLU A 5 6.68 -0.84 -13.01
CA GLU A 5 5.78 -0.99 -14.16
C GLU A 5 4.32 -1.10 -13.74
N LEU A 6 4.02 -1.78 -12.61
CA LEU A 6 2.66 -1.86 -12.05
C LEU A 6 2.18 -0.47 -11.59
N GLU A 7 3.04 0.28 -10.90
CA GLU A 7 2.75 1.65 -10.47
C GLU A 7 2.47 2.56 -11.68
N GLU A 8 3.34 2.56 -12.69
CA GLU A 8 3.16 3.38 -13.89
C GLU A 8 1.86 3.04 -14.63
N LYS A 9 1.54 1.74 -14.73
CA LYS A 9 0.39 1.24 -15.48
C LYS A 9 -0.94 1.41 -14.76
N TYR A 10 -0.96 1.22 -13.43
CA TYR A 10 -2.21 1.11 -12.67
C TYR A 10 -2.34 2.12 -11.54
N MET A 11 -1.32 2.90 -11.19
CA MET A 11 -1.45 3.92 -10.15
C MET A 11 -1.27 5.32 -10.74
N GLY A 12 -0.48 5.43 -11.81
CA GLY A 12 -0.17 6.70 -12.47
C GLY A 12 0.63 7.63 -11.55
N SER A 13 1.00 8.80 -12.07
CA SER A 13 1.58 9.87 -11.26
C SER A 13 0.53 10.45 -10.34
N CYS A 14 0.38 9.87 -9.16
CA CYS A 14 -0.41 10.44 -8.09
C CYS A 14 0.30 11.71 -7.58
N GLU A 15 -0.08 12.89 -8.10
CA GLU A 15 0.50 14.20 -7.69
C GLU A 15 0.31 14.51 -6.20
N LEU A 16 -0.62 13.81 -5.55
CA LEU A 16 -0.94 13.95 -4.13
C LEU A 16 -0.17 12.96 -3.25
N CYS A 17 0.47 11.95 -3.83
CA CYS A 17 1.20 10.94 -3.08
C CYS A 17 2.55 11.50 -2.66
N SER A 18 2.84 11.48 -1.36
CA SER A 18 4.15 11.89 -0.86
C SER A 18 5.23 10.87 -1.28
N THR A 19 6.49 11.32 -1.29
CA THR A 19 7.62 10.43 -1.57
C THR A 19 7.70 9.31 -0.52
N GLU A 20 7.29 9.59 0.71
CA GLU A 20 7.23 8.66 1.83
C GLU A 20 6.14 7.59 1.63
N GLU A 21 4.97 7.97 1.11
CA GLU A 21 3.88 7.04 0.78
C GLU A 21 4.31 6.03 -0.28
N LEU A 22 4.97 6.49 -1.34
CA LEU A 22 5.49 5.63 -2.41
C LEU A 22 6.60 4.69 -1.92
N LYS A 23 7.52 5.19 -1.08
CA LYS A 23 8.57 4.37 -0.46
C LYS A 23 7.97 3.26 0.40
N LEU A 24 6.99 3.60 1.24
CA LEU A 24 6.31 2.60 2.07
C LEU A 24 5.58 1.58 1.19
N PHE A 25 4.88 2.02 0.15
CA PHE A 25 4.20 1.12 -0.79
C PHE A 25 5.18 0.14 -1.46
N HIS A 26 6.31 0.61 -1.99
CA HIS A 26 7.33 -0.26 -2.59
C HIS A 26 7.91 -1.27 -1.59
N LEU A 27 8.16 -0.84 -0.36
CA LEU A 27 8.60 -1.72 0.71
C LEU A 27 7.55 -2.80 0.99
N LEU A 28 6.28 -2.43 1.10
CA LEU A 28 5.18 -3.38 1.36
C LEU A 28 5.02 -4.39 0.22
N CYS A 29 5.17 -3.97 -1.04
CA CYS A 29 5.18 -4.84 -2.21
C CYS A 29 6.34 -5.84 -2.17
N SER A 30 7.55 -5.37 -1.83
CA SER A 30 8.74 -6.23 -1.69
C SER A 30 8.55 -7.26 -0.56
N MET A 31 7.97 -6.83 0.56
CA MET A 31 7.66 -7.70 1.69
C MET A 31 6.56 -8.72 1.35
N LEU A 32 5.54 -8.33 0.57
CA LEU A 32 4.50 -9.23 0.08
C LEU A 32 5.13 -10.37 -0.74
N GLN A 33 6.04 -10.04 -1.66
CA GLN A 33 6.76 -11.02 -2.46
C GLN A 33 7.62 -11.95 -1.58
N TYR A 34 8.33 -11.40 -0.60
CA TYR A 34 9.20 -12.17 0.29
C TYR A 34 8.45 -13.10 1.25
N GLN A 35 7.35 -12.63 1.86
CA GLN A 35 6.59 -13.38 2.86
C GLN A 35 5.86 -14.59 2.29
N LYS A 36 5.68 -14.67 0.97
CA LYS A 36 4.82 -15.66 0.28
C LYS A 36 3.36 -15.66 0.76
N GLU A 37 2.99 -14.70 1.60
CA GLU A 37 1.63 -14.36 1.97
C GLU A 37 0.95 -13.74 0.76
N LYS A 38 -0.31 -14.09 0.49
CA LYS A 38 -0.99 -13.67 -0.76
C LYS A 38 -1.99 -12.55 -0.57
N THR A 39 -2.23 -12.12 0.67
CA THR A 39 -3.34 -11.22 0.98
C THR A 39 -3.00 -10.17 2.02
N LYS A 40 -1.83 -10.26 2.67
CA LYS A 40 -1.40 -9.28 3.67
C LYS A 40 0.12 -9.17 3.72
N THR A 41 0.59 -8.01 4.16
CA THR A 41 1.98 -7.78 4.54
C THR A 41 2.04 -7.45 6.02
N ILE A 42 2.88 -8.15 6.76
CA ILE A 42 3.13 -7.90 8.19
C ILE A 42 4.50 -7.26 8.36
N ILE A 43 4.59 -6.12 9.01
CA ILE A 43 5.85 -5.40 9.19
C ILE A 43 5.92 -4.75 10.58
N SER A 44 7.12 -4.46 11.08
CA SER A 44 7.25 -3.71 12.34
C SER A 44 6.64 -2.32 12.20
N THR A 45 5.90 -1.88 13.23
CA THR A 45 5.35 -0.51 13.28
C THR A 45 6.47 0.52 13.23
N GLU A 46 7.61 0.25 13.85
CA GLU A 46 8.79 1.13 13.80
C GLU A 46 9.26 1.39 12.37
N ILE A 47 9.23 0.37 11.51
CA ILE A 47 9.62 0.52 10.10
C ILE A 47 8.63 1.43 9.37
N VAL A 48 7.33 1.29 9.64
CA VAL A 48 6.29 2.16 9.07
C VAL A 48 6.51 3.61 9.50
N CYS A 49 6.70 3.84 10.81
CA CYS A 49 7.03 5.15 11.38
C CYS A 49 8.24 5.78 10.71
N ASN A 50 9.33 5.02 10.57
CA ASN A 50 10.57 5.47 9.94
C ASN A 50 10.38 5.81 8.46
N CYS A 51 9.61 5.00 7.72
CA CYS A 51 9.30 5.28 6.30
C CYS A 51 8.48 6.55 6.13
N LEU A 52 7.52 6.79 7.03
CA LEU A 52 6.63 7.96 6.98
C LEU A 52 7.22 9.20 7.65
N ASN A 53 8.39 9.07 8.30
CA ASN A 53 9.02 10.12 9.11
C ASN A 53 8.07 10.68 10.19
N VAL A 54 7.37 9.78 10.90
CA VAL A 54 6.45 10.10 12.00
C VAL A 54 6.80 9.28 13.24
N SER A 55 6.50 9.81 14.42
CA SER A 55 6.56 9.07 15.68
C SER A 55 5.38 8.09 15.80
N ILE A 56 5.59 6.98 16.48
CA ILE A 56 4.51 6.04 16.79
C ILE A 56 3.38 6.68 17.61
N SER A 57 3.69 7.70 18.41
CA SER A 57 2.70 8.49 19.15
C SER A 57 1.82 9.34 18.24
N GLU A 58 2.28 9.61 17.01
CA GLU A 58 1.54 10.34 15.98
C GLU A 58 0.72 9.40 15.10
N ILE A 59 1.01 8.09 15.13
CA ILE A 59 0.16 7.10 14.48
C ILE A 59 -1.14 6.98 15.29
N PRO A 60 -2.27 7.34 14.70
CA PRO A 60 -3.55 7.25 15.37
C PRO A 60 -3.89 5.78 15.64
N LYS A 61 -4.13 5.46 16.91
CA LYS A 61 -4.53 4.10 17.33
C LYS A 61 -5.93 3.70 16.85
N ASP A 62 -6.74 4.67 16.43
CA ASP A 62 -8.04 4.43 15.83
C ASP A 62 -7.91 4.24 14.31
N LEU A 63 -8.31 3.03 13.87
CA LEU A 63 -8.25 2.43 12.53
C LEU A 63 -8.82 3.25 11.34
N LYS A 64 -9.20 4.51 11.53
CA LYS A 64 -9.69 5.41 10.48
C LYS A 64 -8.67 6.44 9.99
N VAL A 65 -7.48 6.50 10.61
CA VAL A 65 -6.54 7.60 10.38
C VAL A 65 -5.15 7.12 9.91
N ILE A 66 -5.03 5.86 9.46
CA ILE A 66 -3.98 5.51 8.47
C ILE A 66 -4.47 5.81 7.05
N HIS A 67 -5.78 5.97 6.89
CA HIS A 67 -6.40 6.43 5.65
C HIS A 67 -5.72 7.71 5.13
N PRO A 68 -5.49 8.78 5.91
CA PRO A 68 -4.75 9.97 5.46
C PRO A 68 -3.31 9.75 4.97
N PHE A 69 -2.63 8.68 5.40
CA PHE A 69 -1.24 8.39 5.04
C PHE A 69 -1.09 7.43 3.87
N MET A 70 -2.18 6.94 3.29
CA MET A 70 -2.16 6.11 2.08
C MET A 70 -3.38 6.41 1.18
N GLN A 71 -4.18 7.44 1.50
CA GLN A 71 -5.44 7.76 0.80
C GLN A 71 -5.21 8.17 -0.65
N HIS A 72 -4.01 8.68 -0.93
CA HIS A 72 -3.66 9.12 -2.26
C HIS A 72 -3.27 7.93 -3.14
N LEU A 73 -2.87 6.78 -2.57
CA LEU A 73 -2.59 5.58 -3.34
C LEU A 73 -3.90 5.01 -3.90
N GLU A 74 -4.06 5.20 -5.20
CA GLU A 74 -5.23 4.79 -5.96
C GLU A 74 -4.80 3.88 -7.11
N LEU A 75 -5.44 2.71 -7.21
CA LEU A 75 -5.40 1.84 -8.36
C LEU A 75 -6.45 2.29 -9.38
N ARG A 76 -5.99 2.63 -10.57
CA ARG A 76 -6.73 3.03 -11.76
C ARG A 76 -6.70 1.88 -12.76
N ILE A 77 -7.81 1.16 -12.83
CA ILE A 77 -7.91 -0.07 -13.60
C ILE A 77 -8.85 0.16 -14.79
N PRO A 78 -8.36 0.08 -16.03
CA PRO A 78 -9.21 0.18 -17.21
C PRO A 78 -10.22 -0.99 -17.24
N LYS A 79 -11.51 -0.68 -17.33
CA LYS A 79 -12.60 -1.65 -17.45
C LYS A 79 -13.72 -1.10 -18.33
N ASP A 80 -14.04 -1.79 -19.41
CA ASP A 80 -15.19 -1.51 -20.28
C ASP A 80 -15.36 -0.02 -20.64
N ASN A 81 -14.28 0.61 -21.14
CA ASN A 81 -14.19 2.04 -21.50
C ASN A 81 -14.27 3.05 -20.34
N HIS A 82 -14.20 2.58 -19.09
CA HIS A 82 -14.09 3.42 -17.91
C HIS A 82 -12.84 3.08 -17.10
N ILE A 83 -12.45 3.96 -16.19
CA ILE A 83 -11.39 3.70 -15.20
C ILE A 83 -12.08 3.43 -13.87
N GLN A 84 -11.86 2.25 -13.32
CA GLN A 84 -12.25 1.91 -11.95
C GLN A 84 -11.13 2.34 -11.00
N CYS A 85 -11.47 3.18 -10.02
CA CYS A 85 -10.56 3.60 -8.96
C CYS A 85 -10.77 2.76 -7.69
N SER A 86 -9.69 2.31 -7.06
CA SER A 86 -9.76 1.58 -5.78
C SER A 86 -8.48 1.75 -4.95
N SER A 87 -8.54 1.60 -3.63
CA SER A 87 -7.32 1.53 -2.81
C SER A 87 -6.59 0.18 -3.02
N PRO A 88 -5.24 0.15 -3.03
CA PRO A 88 -4.48 -1.10 -3.00
C PRO A 88 -4.69 -1.90 -1.71
N PHE A 89 -5.22 -1.28 -0.65
CA PHE A 89 -5.49 -1.94 0.63
C PHE A 89 -7.00 -2.07 0.86
N SER A 90 -7.41 -3.22 1.41
CA SER A 90 -8.77 -3.42 1.91
C SER A 90 -8.92 -2.98 3.36
N SER A 91 -7.83 -3.07 4.15
CA SER A 91 -7.75 -2.55 5.51
C SER A 91 -6.30 -2.45 5.97
N ILE A 92 -6.04 -1.60 6.97
CA ILE A 92 -4.73 -1.46 7.60
C ILE A 92 -4.94 -1.45 9.12
N SER A 93 -4.11 -2.21 9.85
CA SER A 93 -4.10 -2.27 11.30
C SER A 93 -2.70 -2.00 11.79
N ILE A 94 -2.49 -0.95 12.59
CA ILE A 94 -1.20 -0.65 13.22
C ILE A 94 -1.35 -0.81 14.73
N GLY A 95 -0.60 -1.74 15.29
CA GLY A 95 -0.39 -1.89 16.74
C GLY A 95 0.91 -1.25 17.17
N ASP A 96 1.23 -1.33 18.47
CA ASP A 96 2.45 -0.72 19.02
C ASP A 96 3.73 -1.38 18.47
N ASP A 97 3.71 -2.67 18.15
CA ASP A 97 4.88 -3.41 17.64
C ASP A 97 4.77 -3.81 16.17
N ILE A 98 3.54 -4.07 15.69
CA ILE A 98 3.29 -4.67 14.38
C ILE A 98 2.21 -3.89 13.62
N ALA A 99 2.49 -3.66 12.34
CA ALA A 99 1.55 -3.20 11.34
C ALA A 99 1.17 -4.33 10.38
N VAL A 100 -0.12 -4.41 10.05
CA VAL A 100 -0.68 -5.38 9.10
C VAL A 100 -1.43 -4.62 8.02
N PHE A 101 -0.99 -4.82 6.78
CA PHE A 101 -1.60 -4.24 5.58
C PHE A 101 -2.33 -5.35 4.84
N TYR A 102 -3.66 -5.31 4.81
CA TYR A 102 -4.47 -6.26 4.06
C TYR A 102 -4.65 -5.72 2.65
N TRP A 103 -4.16 -6.46 1.66
CA TRP A 103 -4.25 -6.05 0.27
C TRP A 103 -5.67 -6.21 -0.27
N ASN A 104 -6.03 -5.34 -1.21
CA ASN A 104 -7.23 -5.49 -2.01
C ASN A 104 -7.05 -6.70 -2.95
N THR A 105 -8.09 -7.53 -3.11
CA THR A 105 -8.03 -8.70 -4.01
C THR A 105 -7.70 -8.31 -5.44
N ILE A 106 -8.19 -7.14 -5.90
CA ILE A 106 -7.88 -6.61 -7.21
C ILE A 106 -6.38 -6.31 -7.34
N PHE A 107 -5.78 -5.70 -6.32
CA PHE A 107 -4.32 -5.48 -6.29
C PHE A 107 -3.56 -6.79 -6.36
N ILE A 108 -3.96 -7.78 -5.56
CA ILE A 108 -3.31 -9.11 -5.53
C ILE A 108 -3.36 -9.79 -6.89
N ASP A 109 -4.48 -9.67 -7.62
CA ASP A 109 -4.59 -10.25 -8.94
C ASP A 109 -3.66 -9.58 -9.95
N LEU A 110 -3.54 -8.24 -9.90
CA LEU A 110 -2.55 -7.50 -10.69
C LEU A 110 -1.11 -7.83 -10.28
N PHE A 111 -0.85 -7.96 -8.98
CA PHE A 111 0.47 -8.24 -8.42
C PHE A 111 0.97 -9.64 -8.81
N LYS A 112 0.09 -10.62 -9.04
CA LYS A 112 0.48 -11.94 -9.56
C LYS A 112 1.05 -11.89 -10.99
N GLU A 113 0.85 -10.80 -11.72
CA GLU A 113 1.46 -10.59 -13.05
C GLU A 113 2.94 -10.13 -12.95
N ILE A 114 3.42 -9.83 -11.73
CA ILE A 114 4.82 -9.60 -11.39
C ILE A 114 5.44 -10.97 -11.06
N ASP A 115 5.98 -11.66 -12.08
CA ASP A 115 6.80 -12.88 -11.96
C ASP A 115 8.02 -12.69 -11.03
#